data_AF-A0A9N8DNL5-F1
#
_entry.id   AF-A0A9N8DNL5-F1
#
_cell.length_a   1.000
_cell.length_b   1.000
_cell.length_c   1.000
_cell.angle_alpha   90.00
_cell.angle_beta   90.00
_cell.angle_gamma   90.00
#
_symmetry.space_group_name_H-M   'P 1'
#
loop_
_entity.id
_entity.type
_entity.pdbx_description
1 polymer ?
#
loop_
_entity_poly.entity_id
_entity_poly.type
_entity_poly.pdbx_seq_one_letter_code
_entity_poly.pdbx_strand_id
1 'polypeptide(L)'
;MAYAGDRLRITAPKRSIKQFERGESVTVAHPHEHLRALAACTTHGATFHQTKGDMINSDEFFQSKMMEQRDADIKALKQKKENTMALQKAKDEADAIIAEKGEPTTENMKEFSATELDILHKYKFGKKGQGKKADVLKAYLEAPPPLKIVPWSPEDEEELRRLETDEIPLEDTALATAVHQQAAAVGNNINMLSLDERRKLMGTIGASLEEVKEVVVV
;
A
#
# COMPACT_ATOMS: atom_id res chain seq x y z
N MET A 1 7.70 27.63 -46.94
CA MET A 1 6.42 26.90 -46.81
C MET A 1 5.81 27.27 -45.47
N ALA A 2 4.78 28.11 -45.46
CA ALA A 2 4.12 28.54 -44.23
C ALA A 2 3.08 27.50 -43.79
N TYR A 3 3.16 27.07 -42.54
CA TYR A 3 2.32 26.05 -41.94
C TYR A 3 0.93 26.63 -41.63
N ALA A 4 -0.11 26.12 -42.28
CA ALA A 4 -1.48 26.62 -42.14
C ALA A 4 -2.15 26.07 -40.86
N GLY A 5 -1.92 26.73 -39.73
CA GLY A 5 -2.44 26.36 -38.41
C GLY A 5 -3.98 26.28 -38.32
N ASP A 6 -4.70 26.95 -39.22
CA ASP A 6 -6.17 26.94 -39.23
C ASP A 6 -6.77 25.56 -39.51
N ARG A 7 -6.04 24.68 -40.22
CA ARG A 7 -6.50 23.32 -40.51
C ARG A 7 -6.50 22.40 -39.29
N LEU A 8 -5.70 22.71 -38.26
CA LEU A 8 -5.64 21.92 -37.02
C LEU A 8 -6.81 22.21 -36.07
N ARG A 9 -7.46 23.38 -36.20
CA ARG A 9 -8.63 23.74 -35.36
C ARG A 9 -9.92 23.02 -35.76
N ILE A 10 -9.99 22.49 -36.98
CA ILE A 10 -11.18 21.82 -37.51
C ILE A 10 -11.27 20.36 -37.03
N THR A 11 -10.12 19.71 -36.86
CA THR A 11 -10.01 18.31 -36.42
C THR A 11 -9.84 18.16 -34.91
N ALA A 12 -9.62 19.25 -34.17
CA ALA A 12 -9.55 19.20 -32.71
C ALA A 12 -10.95 18.90 -32.11
N PRO A 13 -11.10 17.88 -31.25
CA PRO A 13 -12.36 17.59 -30.60
C PRO A 13 -12.79 18.77 -29.72
N LYS A 14 -13.84 19.49 -30.16
CA LYS A 14 -14.39 20.64 -29.44
C LYS A 14 -15.36 20.12 -28.37
N ARG A 15 -14.95 20.15 -27.10
CA ARG A 15 -15.89 19.94 -25.99
C ARG A 15 -16.88 21.11 -25.97
N SER A 16 -18.17 20.80 -25.87
CA SER A 16 -19.22 21.82 -25.90
C SER A 16 -19.15 22.70 -24.65
N ILE A 17 -19.25 24.01 -24.80
CA ILE A 17 -19.35 24.99 -23.70
C ILE A 17 -20.47 24.63 -22.70
N LYS A 18 -21.52 23.96 -23.18
CA LYS A 18 -22.60 23.37 -22.36
C LYS A 18 -22.17 22.26 -21.39
N GLN A 19 -20.93 21.78 -21.43
CA GLN A 19 -20.36 20.90 -20.40
C GLN A 19 -19.65 21.71 -19.30
N PHE A 20 -19.23 22.94 -19.59
CA PHE A 20 -18.60 23.84 -18.63
C PHE A 20 -19.66 24.63 -17.83
N GLU A 21 -20.73 25.05 -18.51
CA GLU A 21 -21.81 25.86 -17.92
C GLU A 21 -22.90 25.06 -17.19
N ARG A 22 -22.91 23.72 -17.33
CA ARG A 22 -23.99 22.89 -16.77
C ARG A 22 -23.92 22.70 -15.26
N GLY A 23 -22.96 23.33 -14.58
CA GLY A 23 -22.85 23.22 -13.13
C GLY A 23 -22.81 21.77 -12.63
N GLU A 24 -22.42 20.80 -13.47
CA GLU A 24 -21.83 19.57 -12.96
C GLU A 24 -20.54 20.05 -12.30
N SER A 25 -20.64 20.30 -11.00
CA SER A 25 -19.53 20.68 -10.17
C SER A 25 -18.37 19.75 -10.52
N VAL A 26 -17.28 20.34 -11.02
CA VAL A 26 -16.01 19.64 -11.26
C VAL A 26 -15.53 18.96 -9.97
N THR A 27 -16.02 19.45 -8.83
CA THR A 27 -16.01 18.82 -7.51
C THR A 27 -17.25 17.93 -7.32
N VAL A 28 -17.28 16.76 -7.93
CA VAL A 28 -17.97 15.63 -7.26
C VAL A 28 -16.95 15.10 -6.26
N ALA A 29 -17.35 14.82 -5.02
CA ALA A 29 -16.49 14.06 -4.10
C ALA A 29 -16.03 12.81 -4.86
N HIS A 30 -14.75 12.78 -5.25
CA HIS A 30 -14.29 11.81 -6.23
C HIS A 30 -14.46 10.42 -5.59
N PRO A 31 -15.32 9.56 -6.18
CA PRO A 31 -15.61 8.26 -5.60
C PRO A 31 -14.29 7.48 -5.52
N HIS A 32 -14.16 6.64 -4.50
CA HIS A 32 -12.99 5.77 -4.26
C HIS A 32 -12.45 5.08 -5.55
N GLU A 33 -13.32 4.84 -6.53
CA GLU A 33 -12.99 4.29 -7.85
C GLU A 33 -12.05 5.18 -8.68
N HIS A 34 -12.18 6.51 -8.63
CA HIS A 34 -11.33 7.43 -9.38
C HIS A 34 -9.92 7.49 -8.78
N LEU A 35 -9.80 7.49 -7.45
CA LEU A 35 -8.51 7.42 -6.76
C LEU A 35 -7.81 6.08 -7.00
N ARG A 36 -8.55 4.96 -7.07
CA ARG A 36 -7.98 3.66 -7.50
C ARG A 36 -7.49 3.70 -8.94
N ALA A 37 -8.26 4.33 -9.84
CA ALA A 37 -7.85 4.48 -11.24
C ALA A 37 -6.58 5.36 -11.38
N LEU A 38 -6.44 6.40 -10.54
CA LEU A 38 -5.20 7.18 -10.42
C LEU A 38 -4.05 6.34 -9.87
N ALA A 39 -4.28 5.53 -8.82
CA ALA A 39 -3.26 4.67 -8.23
C ALA A 39 -2.74 3.62 -9.22
N ALA A 40 -3.62 3.11 -10.10
CA ALA A 40 -3.25 2.15 -11.15
C ALA A 40 -2.46 2.78 -12.32
N CYS A 41 -2.37 4.12 -12.41
CA CYS A 41 -1.63 4.79 -13.48
C CYS A 41 -0.12 4.67 -13.27
N THR A 42 0.58 4.04 -14.23
CA THR A 42 2.04 3.84 -14.18
C THR A 42 2.83 4.91 -14.91
N THR A 43 2.19 5.73 -15.75
CA THR A 43 2.86 6.74 -16.60
C THR A 43 2.31 8.13 -16.35
N HIS A 44 3.16 9.16 -16.49
CA HIS A 44 2.75 10.55 -16.39
C HIS A 44 1.61 10.91 -17.35
N GLY A 45 1.57 10.33 -18.56
CA GLY A 45 0.48 10.54 -19.51
C GLY A 45 -0.86 9.98 -19.01
N ALA A 46 -0.85 8.78 -18.42
CA ALA A 46 -2.05 8.19 -17.84
C ALA A 46 -2.56 9.00 -16.65
N THR A 47 -1.66 9.43 -15.75
CA THR A 47 -2.01 10.32 -14.63
C THR A 47 -2.59 11.64 -15.14
N PHE A 48 -1.96 12.28 -16.14
CA PHE A 48 -2.44 13.53 -16.74
C PHE A 48 -3.85 13.38 -17.36
N HIS A 49 -4.14 12.25 -18.00
CA HIS A 49 -5.47 12.00 -18.54
C HIS A 49 -6.51 11.77 -17.43
N GLN A 50 -6.13 11.08 -16.36
CA GLN A 50 -7.01 10.75 -15.24
C GLN A 50 -7.30 11.96 -14.34
N THR A 51 -6.31 12.85 -14.15
CA THR A 51 -6.48 14.17 -13.52
C THR A 51 -7.07 15.20 -14.47
N LYS A 52 -7.37 14.83 -15.73
CA LYS A 52 -7.87 15.72 -16.81
C LYS A 52 -6.98 16.96 -17.05
N GLY A 53 -5.69 16.84 -16.76
CA GLY A 53 -4.71 17.92 -16.88
C GLY A 53 -4.53 18.77 -15.64
N ASP A 54 -5.13 18.37 -14.51
CA ASP A 54 -4.88 18.97 -13.22
C ASP A 54 -3.47 18.62 -12.70
N MET A 55 -2.97 19.44 -11.77
CA MET A 55 -1.58 19.44 -11.33
C MET A 55 -1.20 18.17 -10.57
N ILE A 56 0.04 17.69 -10.76
CA ILE A 56 0.62 16.52 -10.04
C ILE A 56 0.66 16.74 -8.50
N ASN A 57 0.51 17.99 -8.05
CA ASN A 57 0.49 18.36 -6.64
C ASN A 57 -0.94 18.44 -6.04
N SER A 58 -1.94 17.87 -6.71
CA SER A 58 -3.28 17.79 -6.13
C SER A 58 -3.35 16.76 -5.00
N ASP A 59 -4.24 17.01 -4.04
CA ASP A 59 -4.53 16.11 -2.92
C ASP A 59 -4.86 14.68 -3.39
N GLU A 60 -5.53 14.57 -4.53
CA GLU A 60 -5.90 13.30 -5.16
C GLU A 60 -4.69 12.47 -5.59
N PHE A 61 -3.64 13.12 -6.10
CA PHE A 61 -2.41 12.42 -6.46
C PHE A 61 -1.78 11.80 -5.21
N PHE A 62 -1.69 12.55 -4.12
CA PHE A 62 -1.14 12.06 -2.85
C PHE A 62 -2.01 10.97 -2.23
N GLN A 63 -3.34 11.13 -2.23
CA GLN A 63 -4.27 10.10 -1.78
C GLN A 63 -4.15 8.81 -2.60
N SER A 64 -4.02 8.92 -3.93
CA SER A 64 -3.85 7.74 -4.80
C SER A 64 -2.55 6.98 -4.50
N LYS A 65 -1.45 7.69 -4.19
CA LYS A 65 -0.17 7.08 -3.82
C LYS A 65 -0.22 6.39 -2.46
N MET A 66 -0.92 6.97 -1.49
CA MET A 66 -1.20 6.30 -0.21
C MET A 66 -2.06 5.05 -0.42
N MET A 67 -3.01 5.09 -1.34
CA MET A 67 -3.84 3.94 -1.71
C MET A 67 -3.00 2.79 -2.28
N GLU A 68 -2.03 3.09 -3.14
CA GLU A 68 -1.09 2.11 -3.69
C GLU A 68 -0.27 1.43 -2.59
N GLN A 69 0.25 2.21 -1.63
CA GLN A 69 0.99 1.67 -0.48
C GLN A 69 0.10 0.79 0.40
N ARG A 70 -1.10 1.27 0.70
CA ARG A 70 -2.08 0.55 1.52
C ARG A 70 -2.52 -0.76 0.87
N ASP A 71 -2.76 -0.77 -0.44
CA ASP A 71 -3.07 -1.99 -1.19
C ASP A 71 -1.90 -2.99 -1.15
N ALA A 72 -0.66 -2.50 -1.17
CA ALA A 72 0.53 -3.34 -1.01
C ALA A 72 0.61 -3.95 0.41
N ASP A 73 0.29 -3.18 1.44
CA ASP A 73 0.27 -3.64 2.84
C ASP A 73 -0.85 -4.66 3.09
N ILE A 74 -2.06 -4.41 2.58
CA ILE A 74 -3.17 -5.36 2.61
C ILE A 74 -2.76 -6.67 1.94
N LYS A 75 -2.12 -6.60 0.77
CA LYS A 75 -1.64 -7.79 0.06
C LYS A 75 -0.57 -8.53 0.86
N ALA A 76 0.37 -7.81 1.48
CA ALA A 76 1.41 -8.41 2.31
C ALA A 76 0.82 -9.12 3.54
N LEU A 77 -0.13 -8.48 4.24
CA LEU A 77 -0.82 -9.07 5.39
C LEU A 77 -1.68 -10.27 5.00
N LYS A 78 -2.41 -10.21 3.88
CA LYS A 78 -3.16 -11.38 3.35
C LYS A 78 -2.23 -12.54 3.04
N GLN A 79 -1.08 -12.29 2.41
CA GLN A 79 -0.09 -13.33 2.13
C GLN A 79 0.50 -13.90 3.41
N LYS A 80 0.79 -13.06 4.41
CA LYS A 80 1.25 -13.48 5.75
C LYS A 80 0.20 -14.38 6.43
N LYS A 81 -1.08 -14.01 6.37
CA LYS A 81 -2.20 -14.82 6.89
C LYS A 81 -2.30 -16.19 6.19
N GLU A 82 -2.23 -16.20 4.86
CA GLU A 82 -2.27 -17.45 4.10
C GLU A 82 -1.07 -18.36 4.43
N ASN A 83 0.13 -17.79 4.48
CA ASN A 83 1.36 -18.54 4.77
C ASN A 83 1.37 -19.11 6.19
N THR A 84 0.95 -18.32 7.19
CA THR A 84 0.88 -18.77 8.59
C THR A 84 -0.13 -19.89 8.75
N MET A 85 -1.34 -19.78 8.16
CA MET A 85 -2.32 -20.86 8.16
C MET A 85 -1.82 -22.12 7.44
N ALA A 86 -1.15 -21.96 6.29
CA ALA A 86 -0.61 -23.09 5.54
C ALA A 86 0.52 -23.82 6.29
N LEU A 87 1.33 -23.09 7.05
CA LEU A 87 2.40 -23.64 7.88
C LEU A 87 1.84 -24.30 9.14
N GLN A 88 0.79 -23.73 9.74
CA GLN A 88 0.10 -24.33 10.87
C GLN A 88 -0.54 -25.67 10.49
N LYS A 89 -1.23 -25.76 9.35
CA LYS A 89 -1.76 -27.03 8.84
C LYS A 89 -0.66 -28.06 8.59
N ALA A 90 0.46 -27.63 8.00
CA ALA A 90 1.61 -28.51 7.77
C ALA A 90 2.22 -29.02 9.09
N LYS A 91 2.22 -28.19 10.15
CA LYS A 91 2.61 -28.60 11.49
C LYS A 91 1.66 -29.63 12.06
N ASP A 92 0.36 -29.38 12.03
CA ASP A 92 -0.64 -30.31 12.59
C ASP A 92 -0.59 -31.68 11.87
N GLU A 93 -0.41 -31.68 10.54
CA GLU A 93 -0.19 -32.90 9.75
C GLU A 93 1.14 -33.58 10.08
N ALA A 94 2.22 -32.82 10.24
CA ALA A 94 3.53 -33.36 10.62
C ALA A 94 3.51 -33.98 12.02
N ASP A 95 2.89 -33.31 12.99
CA ASP A 95 2.74 -33.79 14.36
C ASP A 95 1.91 -35.09 14.41
N ALA A 96 0.88 -35.21 13.56
CA ALA A 96 0.10 -36.45 13.40
C ALA A 96 0.94 -37.60 12.82
N ILE A 97 1.75 -37.33 11.79
CA ILE A 97 2.66 -38.32 11.18
C ILE A 97 3.70 -38.79 12.20
N ILE A 98 4.28 -37.87 12.97
CA ILE A 98 5.28 -38.18 14.00
C ILE A 98 4.64 -38.97 15.14
N ALA A 99 3.39 -38.67 15.52
CA ALA A 99 2.67 -39.43 16.55
C ALA A 99 2.37 -40.88 16.12
N GLU A 100 2.08 -41.12 14.83
CA GLU A 100 1.76 -42.45 14.30
C GLU A 100 3.01 -43.29 14.00
N LYS A 101 4.02 -42.71 13.33
CA LYS A 101 5.18 -43.44 12.76
C LYS A 101 6.51 -43.12 13.45
N GLY A 102 6.56 -42.13 14.33
CA GLY A 102 7.79 -41.65 14.96
C GLY A 102 8.63 -40.74 14.07
N GLU A 103 9.84 -40.40 14.52
CA GLU A 103 10.75 -39.54 13.76
C GLU A 103 11.37 -40.29 12.55
N PRO A 104 11.41 -39.67 11.36
CA PRO A 104 12.00 -40.29 10.17
C PRO A 104 13.50 -40.51 10.35
N THR A 105 13.92 -41.78 10.31
CA THR A 105 15.33 -42.18 10.35
C THR A 105 15.70 -42.88 9.04
N THR A 106 17.00 -42.98 8.71
CA THR A 106 17.48 -43.69 7.51
C THR A 106 17.01 -45.14 7.41
N GLU A 107 16.72 -45.77 8.55
CA GLU A 107 16.24 -47.15 8.66
C GLU A 107 14.73 -47.27 8.37
N ASN A 108 13.93 -46.32 8.87
CA ASN A 108 12.46 -46.31 8.72
C ASN A 108 12.00 -45.61 7.42
N MET A 109 12.93 -45.27 6.53
CA MET A 109 12.63 -44.60 5.26
C MET A 109 11.57 -45.32 4.41
N LYS A 110 11.42 -46.64 4.55
CA LYS A 110 10.42 -47.42 3.78
C LYS A 110 8.98 -47.20 4.26
N GLU A 111 8.78 -46.81 5.52
CA GLU A 111 7.47 -46.68 6.17
C GLU A 111 6.79 -45.34 5.86
N PHE A 112 7.57 -44.32 5.50
CA PHE A 112 7.07 -43.02 5.11
C PHE A 112 6.71 -42.98 3.64
N SER A 113 5.58 -42.38 3.26
CA SER A 113 5.29 -42.08 1.85
C SER A 113 6.10 -40.86 1.37
N ALA A 114 6.22 -40.69 0.05
CA ALA A 114 6.88 -39.49 -0.50
C ALA A 114 6.12 -38.20 -0.11
N THR A 115 4.79 -38.27 -0.04
CA THR A 115 3.92 -37.17 0.38
C THR A 115 4.08 -36.81 1.85
N GLU A 116 4.25 -37.80 2.74
CA GLU A 116 4.50 -37.56 4.16
C GLU A 116 5.86 -36.87 4.38
N LEU A 117 6.90 -37.30 3.65
CA LEU A 117 8.21 -36.64 3.70
C LEU A 117 8.16 -35.21 3.16
N ASP A 118 7.33 -34.93 2.15
CA ASP A 118 7.11 -33.58 1.66
C ASP A 118 6.41 -32.68 2.70
N ILE A 119 5.46 -33.22 3.46
CA ILE A 119 4.78 -32.51 4.55
C ILE A 119 5.77 -32.18 5.68
N LEU A 120 6.58 -33.17 6.09
CA LEU A 120 7.61 -33.01 7.12
C LEU A 120 8.69 -32.00 6.69
N HIS A 121 9.11 -32.05 5.42
CA HIS A 121 10.02 -31.08 4.84
C HIS A 121 9.38 -29.68 4.79
N LYS A 122 8.10 -29.57 4.41
CA LYS A 122 7.35 -28.32 4.39
C LYS A 122 7.21 -27.71 5.78
N TYR A 123 7.01 -28.53 6.81
CA TYR A 123 6.98 -28.07 8.20
C TYR A 123 8.33 -27.49 8.64
N LYS A 124 9.45 -28.14 8.34
CA LYS A 124 10.79 -27.64 8.71
C LYS A 124 11.27 -26.44 7.89
N PHE A 125 11.01 -26.41 6.58
CA PHE A 125 11.59 -25.44 5.64
C PHE A 125 10.59 -24.43 5.05
N GLY A 126 9.29 -24.57 5.33
CA GLY A 126 8.22 -23.74 4.74
C GLY A 126 7.92 -24.05 3.26
N LYS A 127 8.63 -25.01 2.64
CA LYS A 127 8.49 -25.38 1.23
C LYS A 127 8.54 -26.90 1.04
N LYS A 128 7.91 -27.40 -0.02
CA LYS A 128 7.94 -28.82 -0.37
C LYS A 128 9.37 -29.27 -0.69
N GLY A 129 9.67 -30.53 -0.41
CA GLY A 129 10.93 -31.15 -0.79
C GLY A 129 11.06 -31.19 -2.31
N GLN A 130 12.30 -31.08 -2.81
CA GLN A 130 12.58 -31.25 -4.23
C GLN A 130 13.56 -32.43 -4.40
N GLY A 131 13.25 -33.35 -5.31
CA GLY A 131 14.13 -34.45 -5.66
C GLY A 131 13.62 -35.83 -5.22
N LYS A 132 14.55 -36.78 -5.07
CA LYS A 132 14.20 -38.15 -4.69
C LYS A 132 13.91 -38.21 -3.20
N LYS A 133 13.11 -39.21 -2.80
CA LYS A 133 12.76 -39.49 -1.40
C LYS A 133 13.97 -39.51 -0.45
N ALA A 134 15.11 -40.02 -0.92
CA ALA A 134 16.35 -40.09 -0.14
C ALA A 134 16.97 -38.70 0.12
N ASP A 135 16.88 -37.81 -0.87
CA ASP A 135 17.45 -36.46 -0.80
C ASP A 135 16.62 -35.58 0.15
N VAL A 136 15.29 -35.72 0.11
CA VAL A 136 14.36 -35.03 1.03
C VAL A 136 14.57 -35.49 2.47
N LEU A 137 14.78 -36.79 2.71
CA LEU A 137 15.05 -37.32 4.05
C LEU A 137 16.40 -36.83 4.60
N LYS A 138 17.46 -36.83 3.77
CA LYS A 138 18.76 -36.27 4.16
C LYS A 138 18.64 -34.79 4.55
N ALA A 139 17.96 -33.99 3.71
CA ALA A 139 17.71 -32.59 3.99
C ALA A 139 16.92 -32.40 5.30
N TYR A 140 15.96 -33.26 5.60
CA TYR A 140 15.18 -33.22 6.84
C TYR A 140 16.03 -33.52 8.10
N LEU A 141 16.96 -34.48 8.00
CA LEU A 141 17.86 -34.87 9.08
C LEU A 141 18.95 -33.82 9.35
N GLU A 142 19.49 -33.19 8.30
CA GLU A 142 20.48 -32.11 8.41
C GLU A 142 19.85 -30.78 8.87
N ALA A 143 18.52 -30.67 8.79
CA ALA A 143 17.82 -29.43 9.10
C ALA A 143 17.83 -29.11 10.61
N PRO A 144 18.09 -27.84 10.99
CA PRO A 144 17.90 -27.37 12.36
C PRO A 144 16.43 -27.52 12.81
N PRO A 145 16.16 -27.39 14.12
CA PRO A 145 14.80 -27.45 14.67
C PRO A 145 13.84 -26.52 13.91
N PRO A 146 12.56 -26.92 13.73
CA PRO A 146 11.60 -26.17 12.94
C PRO A 146 11.46 -24.73 13.45
N LEU A 147 11.31 -23.79 12.51
CA LEU A 147 11.12 -22.38 12.82
C LEU A 147 9.86 -22.22 13.68
N LYS A 148 9.95 -21.41 14.74
CA LYS A 148 8.80 -21.09 15.58
C LYS A 148 7.74 -20.41 14.72
N ILE A 149 6.62 -21.08 14.53
CA ILE A 149 5.44 -20.51 13.87
C ILE A 149 4.87 -19.47 14.84
N VAL A 150 4.91 -18.20 14.44
CA VAL A 150 4.14 -17.17 15.13
C VAL A 150 2.69 -17.31 14.65
N PRO A 151 1.75 -17.66 15.53
CA PRO A 151 0.35 -17.78 15.13
C PRO A 151 -0.18 -16.41 14.71
N TRP A 152 -1.11 -16.40 13.76
CA TRP A 152 -1.82 -15.18 13.36
C TRP A 152 -2.54 -14.59 14.57
N SER A 153 -2.15 -13.38 14.98
CA SER A 153 -2.67 -12.77 16.19
C SER A 153 -3.99 -12.04 15.93
N PRO A 154 -4.83 -11.82 16.96
CA PRO A 154 -6.00 -10.96 16.82
C PRO A 154 -5.64 -9.51 16.46
N GLU A 155 -4.45 -9.04 16.86
CA GLU A 155 -3.92 -7.72 16.50
C GLU A 155 -3.68 -7.63 14.98
N ASP A 156 -3.05 -8.65 14.37
CA ASP A 156 -2.85 -8.70 12.92
C ASP A 156 -4.20 -8.70 12.14
N GLU A 157 -5.24 -9.32 12.69
CA GLU A 157 -6.59 -9.34 12.09
C GLU A 157 -7.31 -7.98 12.22
N GLU A 158 -7.06 -7.26 13.32
CA GLU A 158 -7.56 -5.92 13.51
C GLU A 158 -6.86 -4.92 12.59
N GLU A 159 -5.54 -5.02 12.44
CA GLU A 159 -4.78 -4.22 11.47
C GLU A 159 -5.25 -4.46 10.03
N LEU A 160 -5.48 -5.72 9.64
CA LEU A 160 -6.01 -6.03 8.31
C LEU A 160 -7.40 -5.41 8.10
N ARG A 161 -8.31 -5.52 9.09
CA ARG A 161 -9.65 -4.93 9.01
C ARG A 161 -9.62 -3.41 8.96
N ARG A 162 -8.75 -2.79 9.75
CA ARG A 162 -8.52 -1.34 9.74
C ARG A 162 -8.09 -0.90 8.35
N LEU A 163 -7.06 -1.55 7.80
CA LEU A 163 -6.57 -1.28 6.45
C LEU A 163 -7.59 -1.61 5.35
N GLU A 164 -8.58 -2.46 5.57
CA GLU A 164 -9.65 -2.69 4.59
C GLU A 164 -10.83 -1.71 4.72
N THR A 165 -11.06 -1.13 5.90
CA THR A 165 -12.28 -0.37 6.21
C THR A 165 -12.09 1.14 6.15
N ASP A 166 -10.95 1.66 6.62
CA ASP A 166 -10.78 3.11 6.77
C ASP A 166 -10.73 3.79 5.38
N GLU A 167 -11.37 4.94 5.19
CA GLU A 167 -11.01 5.79 4.04
C GLU A 167 -9.60 6.37 4.25
N ILE A 168 -8.93 6.84 3.19
CA ILE A 168 -7.62 7.51 3.35
C ILE A 168 -7.90 9.00 3.52
N PRO A 169 -7.91 9.54 4.76
CA PRO A 169 -8.04 10.98 4.93
C PRO A 169 -6.78 11.66 4.38
N LEU A 170 -6.95 12.87 3.85
CA LEU A 170 -5.83 13.66 3.33
C LEU A 170 -4.75 13.92 4.39
N GLU A 171 -5.15 14.00 5.65
CA GLU A 171 -4.30 14.21 6.83
C GLU A 171 -3.25 13.10 7.00
N ASP A 172 -3.55 11.89 6.54
CA ASP A 172 -2.63 10.74 6.61
C ASP A 172 -1.68 10.66 5.41
N THR A 173 -1.76 11.62 4.48
CA THR A 173 -0.82 11.68 3.35
C THR A 173 0.54 12.25 3.75
N ALA A 174 1.57 11.89 2.98
CA ALA A 174 2.92 12.43 3.15
C ALA A 174 2.96 13.97 3.03
N LEU A 175 2.07 14.57 2.24
CA LEU A 175 1.96 16.02 2.11
C LEU A 175 1.48 16.65 3.43
N ALA A 176 0.39 16.15 4.00
CA ALA A 176 -0.12 16.63 5.27
C ALA A 176 0.90 16.45 6.40
N THR A 177 1.57 15.29 6.44
CA THR A 177 2.66 15.04 7.39
C THR A 177 3.80 16.05 7.22
N ALA A 178 4.22 16.36 6.00
CA ALA A 178 5.25 17.35 5.72
C ALA A 178 4.81 18.76 6.13
N VAL A 179 3.55 19.15 5.87
CA VAL A 179 2.98 20.42 6.32
C VAL A 179 2.99 20.50 7.84
N HIS A 180 2.60 19.44 8.55
CA HIS A 180 2.66 19.40 10.01
C HIS A 180 4.09 19.50 10.55
N GLN A 181 5.05 18.80 9.95
CA GLN A 181 6.45 18.89 10.33
C GLN A 181 7.02 20.29 10.08
N GLN A 182 6.68 20.92 8.96
CA GLN A 182 7.07 22.29 8.66
C GLN A 182 6.46 23.28 9.64
N ALA A 183 5.17 23.15 9.97
CA ALA A 183 4.51 23.98 10.97
C ALA A 183 5.17 23.83 12.36
N ALA A 184 5.49 22.60 12.77
CA ALA A 184 6.20 22.33 14.02
C ALA A 184 7.62 22.91 14.01
N ALA A 185 8.35 22.77 12.90
CA ALA A 185 9.69 23.35 12.73
C ALA A 185 9.67 24.88 12.79
N VAL A 186 8.69 25.52 12.16
CA VAL A 186 8.49 26.97 12.24
C VAL A 186 8.21 27.38 13.69
N GLY A 187 7.33 26.67 14.40
CA GLY A 187 7.03 26.92 15.81
C GLY A 187 8.25 26.81 16.72
N ASN A 188 9.05 25.75 16.55
CA ASN A 188 10.26 25.52 17.36
C ASN A 188 11.36 26.54 17.09
N ASN A 189 11.52 26.96 15.83
CA ASN A 189 12.58 27.87 15.40
C ASN A 189 12.19 29.35 15.52
N ILE A 190 10.93 29.68 15.84
CA ILE A 190 10.45 31.07 15.88
C ILE A 190 11.26 31.94 16.84
N ASN A 191 11.74 31.35 17.94
CA ASN A 191 12.54 32.03 18.95
C ASN A 191 13.99 32.28 18.51
N MET A 192 14.46 31.55 17.49
CA MET A 192 15.79 31.71 16.90
C MET A 192 15.82 32.77 15.78
N LEU A 193 14.65 33.20 15.28
CA LEU A 193 14.54 34.24 14.27
C LEU A 193 14.82 35.63 14.86
N SER A 194 15.44 36.49 14.05
CA SER A 194 15.61 37.91 14.38
C SER A 194 14.25 38.62 14.49
N LEU A 195 14.24 39.80 15.14
CA LEU A 195 13.03 40.59 15.33
C LEU A 195 12.34 40.95 14.00
N ASP A 196 13.12 41.26 12.96
CA ASP A 196 12.58 41.64 11.66
C ASP A 196 12.05 40.43 10.88
N GLU A 197 12.75 39.29 10.93
CA GLU A 197 12.28 38.03 10.34
C GLU A 197 11.00 37.53 11.01
N ARG A 198 10.92 37.65 12.34
CA ARG A 198 9.73 37.27 13.11
C ARG A 198 8.53 38.16 12.77
N ARG A 199 8.72 39.49 12.66
CA ARG A 199 7.65 40.41 12.24
C ARG A 199 7.16 40.09 10.84
N LYS A 200 8.07 39.81 9.90
CA LYS A 200 7.71 39.44 8.53
C LYS A 200 6.89 38.16 8.50
N LEU A 201 7.32 37.12 9.24
CA LEU A 201 6.61 35.85 9.35
C LEU A 201 5.20 36.02 9.96
N MET A 202 5.09 36.75 11.07
CA MET A 202 3.80 37.01 11.71
C MET A 202 2.87 37.84 10.83
N GLY A 203 3.41 38.79 10.07
CA GLY A 203 2.64 39.57 9.08
C GLY A 203 2.10 38.70 7.95
N THR A 204 2.91 37.77 7.42
CA THR A 204 2.45 36.83 6.39
C THR A 204 1.40 35.86 6.91
N ILE A 205 1.57 35.33 8.13
CA ILE A 205 0.58 34.43 8.75
C ILE A 205 -0.74 35.17 9.01
N GLY A 206 -0.66 36.42 9.49
CA GLY A 206 -1.83 37.26 9.73
C GLY A 206 -2.64 37.53 8.45
N ALA A 207 -1.97 37.84 7.34
CA ALA A 207 -2.62 38.08 6.04
C ALA A 207 -3.33 36.81 5.51
N SER A 208 -2.68 35.64 5.60
CA SER A 208 -3.30 34.37 5.19
C SER A 208 -4.51 33.98 6.06
N LEU A 209 -4.52 34.34 7.34
CA LEU A 209 -5.66 34.14 8.25
C LEU A 209 -6.90 34.96 7.86
N GLU A 210 -6.71 36.06 7.16
CA GLU A 210 -7.77 36.94 6.69
C GLU A 210 -8.38 36.41 5.39
N GLU A 211 -7.57 35.88 4.47
CA GLU A 211 -8.03 35.18 3.25
C GLU A 211 -8.86 33.93 3.57
N VAL A 212 -8.48 33.14 4.59
CA VAL A 212 -9.24 31.94 5.00
C VAL A 212 -10.64 32.30 5.53
N LYS A 213 -10.82 33.47 6.15
CA LYS A 213 -12.14 33.92 6.63
C LYS A 213 -13.08 34.31 5.49
N GLU A 214 -12.56 34.81 4.37
CA GLU A 214 -13.38 35.16 3.20
C GLU A 214 -13.88 33.92 2.45
N VAL A 215 -13.11 32.81 2.45
CA VAL A 215 -13.48 31.56 1.78
C VAL A 215 -14.56 30.76 2.52
N VAL A 216 -14.68 30.91 3.85
CA VAL A 216 -15.67 30.17 4.68
C VAL A 216 -17.04 30.89 4.75
N VAL A 217 -17.15 32.11 4.21
CA VAL A 217 -18.37 32.95 4.29
C VAL A 217 -19.22 32.90 2.99
N VAL A 218 -18.92 32.00 2.06
CA VAL A 218 -19.69 31.80 0.80
C VAL A 218 -20.49 30.51 0.84
#